data_AF-A0A959FT53-F1
#
_entry.id   AF-A0A959FT53-F1
#
_cell.length_a   1.000
_cell.length_b   1.000
_cell.length_c   1.000
_cell.angle_alpha   90.00
_cell.angle_beta   90.00
_cell.angle_gamma   90.00
#
_symmetry.space_group_name_H-M   'P 1'
#
loop_
_entity.id
_entity.type
_entity.pdbx_description
1 polymer ?
#
loop_
_entity_poly.entity_id
_entity_poly.type
_entity_poly.pdbx_seq_one_letter_code
_entity_poly.pdbx_strand_id
1 'polypeptide(L)'
;MDNSKLMEVIDVLSVEELERLQLFLQSPLFNAGPQAAELALLLQHIREGMREKEAVYERLYPDTPFSRSKFDKLMSALLKHIHRFILLDQNRPDQELAERFQLLHFFRERGLERHYQSILKKLEKQLEAAGPKEGLSYWQFLLKEERVTYQAAKNLRSDDLHVPDLLHQLDRFYLLSKLKYSVLLLSQNIHISLNVEDSLQMLEALMPVLEGPEFEADPPLQAFQQAYQLLRKHPAQDTHAEFLELRRQLRKNGHLLATDTHKMLHSLLRIHAVSLYNAGRQDFLQAAFELYQEHLKLGYLYYEGKLQPSTFRNIVTLGLRFGALEWVEQFLTAHQARITGTEYSEELFSFNRAQLYFFQKRYDEALDQLADKYVELY
;
A
#
# COMPACT_ATOMS: atom_id res chain seq x y z
N MET A 1 11.76 -28.96 -0.21
CA MET A 1 12.01 -27.59 -0.73
C MET A 1 11.09 -26.57 -0.07
N ASP A 2 10.11 -27.06 0.68
CA ASP A 2 9.14 -26.29 1.44
C ASP A 2 9.87 -25.33 2.40
N ASN A 3 9.31 -24.14 2.55
CA ASN A 3 9.88 -23.01 3.31
C ASN A 3 11.18 -22.41 2.73
N SER A 4 11.39 -22.51 1.41
CA SER A 4 12.42 -21.72 0.74
C SER A 4 11.82 -20.48 0.06
N LYS A 5 12.60 -19.39 -0.01
CA LYS A 5 12.21 -18.15 -0.70
C LYS A 5 11.75 -18.37 -2.14
N LEU A 6 12.30 -19.38 -2.81
CA LEU A 6 11.88 -19.78 -4.15
C LEU A 6 10.42 -20.24 -4.14
N MET A 7 10.07 -21.11 -3.19
CA MET A 7 8.73 -21.66 -3.09
C MET A 7 7.71 -20.62 -2.65
N GLU A 8 8.07 -19.76 -1.70
CA GLU A 8 7.23 -18.63 -1.28
C GLU A 8 6.79 -17.75 -2.47
N VAL A 9 7.70 -17.48 -3.41
CA VAL A 9 7.38 -16.69 -4.61
C VAL A 9 6.57 -17.51 -5.61
N ILE A 10 6.94 -18.78 -5.87
CA ILE A 10 6.22 -19.62 -6.84
C ILE A 10 4.77 -19.86 -6.42
N ASP A 11 4.52 -20.05 -5.12
CA ASP A 11 3.21 -20.41 -4.60
C ASP A 11 2.20 -19.26 -4.64
N VAL A 12 2.65 -18.01 -4.83
CA VAL A 12 1.78 -16.84 -5.01
C VAL A 12 1.54 -16.47 -6.47
N LEU A 13 2.26 -17.08 -7.43
CA LEU A 13 2.05 -16.82 -8.86
C LEU A 13 0.78 -17.50 -9.35
N SER A 14 -0.01 -16.79 -10.16
CA SER A 14 -1.17 -17.36 -10.84
C SER A 14 -0.75 -18.45 -11.84
N VAL A 15 -1.71 -19.29 -12.24
CA VAL A 15 -1.47 -20.31 -13.27
C VAL A 15 -0.98 -19.65 -14.57
N GLU A 16 -1.58 -18.53 -14.96
CA GLU A 16 -1.19 -17.76 -16.14
C GLU A 16 0.20 -17.13 -16.00
N GLU A 17 0.56 -16.64 -14.81
CA GLU A 17 1.91 -16.10 -14.53
C GLU A 17 2.96 -17.21 -14.61
N LEU A 18 2.68 -18.40 -14.09
CA LEU A 18 3.58 -19.55 -14.18
C LEU A 18 3.79 -20.03 -15.62
N GLU A 19 2.75 -20.00 -16.45
CA GLU A 19 2.86 -20.30 -17.88
C GLU A 19 3.75 -19.28 -18.61
N ARG A 20 3.55 -17.98 -18.35
CA ARG A 20 4.40 -16.92 -18.92
C ARG A 20 5.84 -17.01 -18.43
N LEU A 21 6.05 -17.35 -17.15
CA LEU A 21 7.38 -17.60 -16.59
C LEU A 21 8.08 -18.77 -17.29
N GLN A 22 7.35 -19.84 -17.62
CA GLN A 22 7.91 -20.96 -18.37
C GLN A 22 8.37 -20.52 -19.77
N LEU A 23 7.55 -19.74 -20.49
CA LEU A 23 7.94 -19.17 -21.79
C LEU A 23 9.16 -18.24 -21.65
N PHE A 24 9.21 -17.43 -20.59
CA PHE A 24 10.33 -16.56 -20.29
C PHE A 24 11.64 -17.34 -20.09
N LEU A 25 11.61 -18.45 -19.33
CA LEU A 25 12.78 -19.31 -19.13
C LEU A 25 13.17 -20.10 -20.39
N GLN A 26 12.24 -20.36 -21.30
CA GLN A 26 12.56 -21.00 -22.59
C GLN A 26 13.17 -20.02 -23.60
N SER A 27 13.04 -18.72 -23.37
CA SER A 27 13.56 -17.70 -24.28
C SER A 27 15.08 -17.56 -24.17
N PRO A 28 15.84 -17.75 -25.28
CA PRO A 28 17.28 -17.54 -25.27
C PRO A 28 17.66 -16.08 -25.03
N LEU A 29 16.74 -15.12 -25.18
CA LEU A 29 16.99 -13.72 -24.85
C LEU A 29 17.16 -13.51 -23.33
N PHE A 30 16.46 -14.30 -22.52
CA PHE A 30 16.40 -14.12 -21.08
C PHE A 30 17.12 -15.24 -20.30
N ASN A 31 17.31 -16.40 -20.92
CA ASN A 31 17.96 -17.57 -20.34
C ASN A 31 18.89 -18.26 -21.36
N ALA A 32 20.07 -17.66 -21.60
CA ALA A 32 21.13 -18.23 -22.47
C ALA A 32 22.33 -18.80 -21.69
N GLY A 33 22.20 -18.95 -20.37
CA GLY A 33 23.29 -19.46 -19.52
C GLY A 33 23.53 -20.96 -19.71
N PRO A 34 24.67 -21.48 -19.24
CA PRO A 34 24.98 -22.91 -19.31
C PRO A 34 24.00 -23.80 -18.54
N GLN A 35 23.18 -23.22 -17.66
CA GLN A 35 22.17 -23.90 -16.84
C GLN A 35 20.74 -23.69 -17.35
N ALA A 36 20.57 -23.18 -18.58
CA ALA A 36 19.26 -22.74 -19.06
C ALA A 36 18.22 -23.85 -19.09
N ALA A 37 18.62 -25.04 -19.57
CA ALA A 37 17.77 -26.21 -19.63
C ALA A 37 17.38 -26.69 -18.22
N GLU A 38 18.33 -26.73 -17.29
CA GLU A 38 18.10 -27.18 -15.92
C GLU A 38 17.19 -26.24 -15.13
N LEU A 39 17.24 -24.94 -15.39
CA LEU A 39 16.31 -23.97 -14.80
C LEU A 39 14.88 -24.18 -15.29
N ALA A 40 14.69 -24.40 -16.59
CA ALA A 40 13.38 -24.67 -17.17
C ALA A 40 12.80 -25.99 -16.66
N LEU A 41 13.61 -27.05 -16.61
CA LEU A 41 13.23 -28.35 -16.05
C LEU A 41 12.94 -28.25 -14.55
N LEU A 42 13.73 -27.49 -13.78
CA LEU A 42 13.48 -27.30 -12.35
C LEU A 42 12.09 -26.68 -12.13
N LEU A 43 11.74 -25.62 -12.87
CA LEU A 43 10.41 -25.02 -12.78
C LEU A 43 9.31 -26.03 -13.16
N GLN A 44 9.50 -26.82 -14.22
CA GLN A 44 8.53 -27.83 -14.63
C GLN A 44 8.27 -28.86 -13.51
N HIS A 45 9.31 -29.43 -12.92
CA HIS A 45 9.17 -30.40 -11.84
C HIS A 45 8.48 -29.79 -10.60
N ILE A 46 8.78 -28.53 -10.28
CA ILE A 46 8.09 -27.80 -9.21
C ILE A 46 6.59 -27.64 -9.53
N ARG A 47 6.23 -27.35 -10.79
CA ARG A 47 4.83 -27.26 -11.25
C ARG A 47 4.11 -28.62 -11.20
N GLU A 48 4.82 -29.71 -11.45
CA GLU A 48 4.31 -31.08 -11.31
C GLU A 48 4.11 -31.51 -9.83
N GLY A 49 4.40 -30.61 -8.87
CA GLY A 49 4.20 -30.84 -7.44
C GLY A 49 5.40 -31.48 -6.75
N MET A 50 6.54 -31.63 -7.43
CA MET A 50 7.74 -32.16 -6.78
C MET A 50 8.35 -31.12 -5.84
N ARG A 51 8.45 -31.49 -4.55
CA ARG A 51 9.04 -30.63 -3.51
C ARG A 51 10.29 -31.22 -2.87
N GLU A 52 10.55 -32.52 -2.99
CA GLU A 52 11.72 -33.17 -2.40
C GLU A 52 13.01 -32.83 -3.19
N LYS A 53 14.03 -32.27 -2.52
CA LYS A 53 15.22 -31.74 -3.20
C LYS A 53 15.98 -32.85 -3.94
N GLU A 54 16.13 -33.98 -3.27
CA GLU A 54 16.84 -35.16 -3.73
C GLU A 54 16.15 -35.76 -4.95
N ALA A 55 14.83 -35.90 -4.90
CA ALA A 55 14.03 -36.44 -6.01
C ALA A 55 14.06 -35.52 -7.24
N VAL A 56 13.97 -34.20 -7.05
CA VAL A 56 14.09 -33.23 -8.14
C VAL A 56 15.50 -33.23 -8.71
N TYR A 57 16.53 -33.33 -7.87
CA TYR A 57 17.92 -33.38 -8.33
C TYR A 57 18.22 -34.61 -9.17
N GLU A 58 17.72 -35.79 -8.78
CA GLU A 58 17.88 -37.04 -9.54
C GLU A 58 17.24 -36.93 -10.93
N ARG A 59 16.07 -36.28 -11.03
CA ARG A 59 15.43 -35.98 -12.33
C ARG A 59 16.25 -35.02 -13.19
N LEU A 60 16.90 -34.03 -12.57
CA LEU A 60 17.72 -33.02 -13.27
C LEU A 60 19.09 -33.57 -13.69
N TYR A 61 19.68 -34.46 -12.89
CA TYR A 61 20.99 -35.04 -13.10
C TYR A 61 21.05 -36.54 -12.75
N PRO A 62 20.48 -37.42 -13.60
CA PRO A 62 20.30 -38.85 -13.29
C PRO A 62 21.59 -39.60 -12.91
N ASP A 63 22.72 -39.23 -13.51
CA ASP A 63 23.99 -39.93 -13.35
C ASP A 63 24.90 -39.29 -12.28
N THR A 64 24.41 -38.36 -11.46
CA THR A 64 25.23 -37.67 -10.46
C THR A 64 24.67 -37.79 -9.04
N PRO A 65 25.52 -38.05 -8.03
CA PRO A 65 25.07 -38.09 -6.65
C PRO A 65 24.57 -36.71 -6.22
N PHE A 66 23.56 -36.71 -5.34
CA PHE A 66 22.95 -35.47 -4.85
C PHE A 66 24.00 -34.50 -4.29
N SER A 67 24.03 -33.30 -4.86
CA SER A 67 24.88 -32.20 -4.37
C SER A 67 24.00 -31.03 -3.94
N ARG A 68 23.83 -30.90 -2.62
CA ARG A 68 23.09 -29.78 -2.01
C ARG A 68 23.58 -28.41 -2.48
N SER A 69 24.89 -28.20 -2.51
CA SER A 69 25.49 -26.93 -2.95
C SER A 69 25.14 -26.60 -4.41
N LYS A 70 25.19 -27.59 -5.32
CA LYS A 70 24.82 -27.39 -6.72
C LYS A 70 23.32 -27.10 -6.86
N PHE A 71 22.48 -27.81 -6.12
CA PHE A 71 21.02 -27.61 -6.16
C PHE A 71 20.60 -26.25 -5.59
N ASP A 72 21.15 -25.84 -4.45
CA ASP A 72 20.85 -24.55 -3.82
C ASP A 72 21.30 -23.36 -4.73
N LYS A 73 22.39 -23.52 -5.48
CA LYS A 73 22.79 -22.56 -6.54
C LYS A 73 21.77 -22.50 -7.67
N LEU A 74 21.26 -23.65 -8.14
CA LEU A 74 20.25 -23.71 -9.20
C LEU A 74 18.93 -23.07 -8.74
N MET A 75 18.48 -23.34 -7.51
CA MET A 75 17.32 -22.67 -6.91
C MET A 75 17.50 -21.15 -6.83
N SER A 76 18.68 -20.69 -6.42
CA SER A 76 19.00 -19.25 -6.34
C SER A 76 19.02 -18.59 -7.72
N ALA A 77 19.55 -19.30 -8.73
CA ALA A 77 19.54 -18.85 -10.11
C ALA A 77 18.10 -18.79 -10.67
N LEU A 78 17.24 -19.78 -10.37
CA LEU A 78 15.84 -19.75 -10.76
C LEU A 78 15.12 -18.57 -10.11
N LEU A 79 15.29 -18.36 -8.81
CA LEU A 79 14.71 -17.21 -8.11
C LEU A 79 15.12 -15.87 -8.75
N LYS A 80 16.39 -15.73 -9.15
CA LYS A 80 16.86 -14.53 -9.87
C LYS A 80 16.14 -14.32 -11.21
N HIS A 81 15.88 -15.40 -11.96
CA HIS A 81 15.12 -15.31 -13.20
C HIS A 81 13.65 -14.99 -12.95
N ILE A 82 13.05 -15.54 -11.90
CA ILE A 82 11.67 -15.20 -11.48
C ILE A 82 11.58 -13.72 -11.12
N HIS A 83 12.53 -13.17 -10.36
CA HIS A 83 12.57 -11.73 -10.10
C HIS A 83 12.64 -10.90 -11.39
N ARG A 84 13.48 -11.31 -12.35
CA ARG A 84 13.58 -10.63 -13.65
C ARG A 84 12.28 -10.74 -14.45
N PHE A 85 11.62 -11.89 -14.41
CA PHE A 85 10.31 -12.10 -15.01
C PHE A 85 9.26 -11.18 -14.38
N ILE A 86 9.19 -11.11 -13.05
CA ILE A 86 8.24 -10.23 -12.33
C ILE A 86 8.43 -8.76 -12.72
N LEU A 87 9.67 -8.32 -12.97
CA LEU A 87 9.94 -6.95 -13.46
C LEU A 87 9.47 -6.72 -14.90
N LEU A 88 9.43 -7.77 -15.72
CA LEU A 88 9.08 -7.71 -17.14
C LEU A 88 7.61 -8.08 -17.42
N ASP A 89 6.90 -8.69 -16.48
CA ASP A 89 5.49 -9.07 -16.67
C ASP A 89 4.60 -7.82 -16.60
N GLN A 90 4.19 -7.33 -17.78
CA GLN A 90 3.70 -5.96 -18.02
C GLN A 90 2.24 -5.70 -17.60
N ASN A 91 1.58 -6.62 -16.92
CA ASN A 91 0.14 -6.50 -16.60
C ASN A 91 -0.17 -5.53 -15.43
N ARG A 92 0.74 -4.60 -15.10
CA ARG A 92 0.54 -3.63 -14.02
C ARG A 92 0.15 -2.27 -14.60
N PRO A 93 -0.92 -1.62 -14.09
CA PRO A 93 -1.41 -0.36 -14.65
C PRO A 93 -0.38 0.79 -14.61
N ASP A 94 0.49 0.82 -13.60
CA ASP A 94 1.57 1.83 -13.50
C ASP A 94 2.72 1.58 -14.50
N GLN A 95 2.83 0.35 -15.00
CA GLN A 95 3.91 -0.07 -15.90
C GLN A 95 3.72 0.49 -17.31
N GLU A 96 2.47 0.63 -17.77
CA GLU A 96 2.19 1.23 -19.07
C GLU A 96 2.69 2.69 -19.15
N LEU A 97 2.50 3.48 -18.09
CA LEU A 97 3.03 4.85 -18.03
C LEU A 97 4.57 4.83 -18.06
N ALA A 98 5.19 4.02 -17.22
CA ALA A 98 6.65 3.91 -17.17
C ALA A 98 7.25 3.50 -18.53
N GLU A 99 6.67 2.53 -19.22
CA GLU A 99 7.10 2.08 -20.54
C GLU A 99 6.98 3.16 -21.60
N ARG A 100 5.87 3.92 -21.59
CA ARG A 100 5.69 5.05 -22.50
C ARG A 100 6.74 6.13 -22.25
N PHE A 101 7.08 6.44 -20.99
CA PHE A 101 8.17 7.37 -20.68
C PHE A 101 9.55 6.86 -21.14
N GLN A 102 9.84 5.56 -20.97
CA GLN A 102 11.08 4.96 -21.48
C GLN A 102 11.18 5.07 -23.01
N LEU A 103 10.09 4.76 -23.73
CA LEU A 103 10.04 4.92 -25.18
C LEU A 103 10.16 6.40 -25.60
N LEU A 104 9.50 7.30 -24.87
CA LEU A 104 9.56 8.74 -25.12
C LEU A 104 11.01 9.24 -25.04
N HIS A 105 11.72 8.88 -23.97
CA HIS A 105 13.13 9.21 -23.79
C HIS A 105 14.00 8.60 -24.90
N PHE A 106 13.83 7.31 -25.19
CA PHE A 106 14.56 6.62 -26.27
C PHE A 106 14.38 7.32 -27.62
N PHE A 107 13.16 7.71 -27.98
CA PHE A 107 12.90 8.38 -29.25
C PHE A 107 13.46 9.80 -29.28
N ARG A 108 13.43 10.54 -28.16
CA ARG A 108 14.08 11.86 -28.07
C ARG A 108 15.58 11.75 -28.29
N GLU A 109 16.27 10.86 -27.56
CA GLU A 109 17.72 10.69 -27.65
C GLU A 109 18.20 10.27 -29.04
N ARG A 110 17.38 9.51 -29.77
CA ARG A 110 17.66 9.05 -31.13
C ARG A 110 17.18 10.01 -32.22
N GLY A 111 16.57 11.14 -31.86
CA GLY A 111 16.02 12.11 -32.83
C GLY A 111 14.83 11.59 -33.65
N LEU A 112 14.13 10.55 -33.16
CA LEU A 112 12.99 9.93 -33.83
C LEU A 112 11.69 10.71 -33.58
N GLU A 113 11.64 11.90 -34.17
CA GLU A 113 10.65 12.94 -33.90
C GLU A 113 9.19 12.50 -33.99
N ARG A 114 8.81 11.83 -35.07
CA ARG A 114 7.42 11.42 -35.30
C ARG A 114 6.94 10.43 -34.22
N HIS A 115 7.83 9.55 -33.78
CA HIS A 115 7.55 8.58 -32.72
C HIS A 115 7.45 9.29 -31.36
N TYR A 116 8.39 10.20 -31.07
CA TYR A 116 8.36 11.04 -29.88
C TYR A 116 7.02 11.79 -29.74
N GLN A 117 6.63 12.57 -30.75
CA GLN A 117 5.38 13.35 -30.73
C GLN A 117 4.13 12.47 -30.58
N SER A 118 4.13 11.30 -31.22
CA SER A 118 3.01 10.36 -31.10
C SER A 118 2.86 9.81 -29.68
N ILE A 119 3.96 9.56 -28.97
CA ILE A 119 3.90 9.07 -27.58
C ILE A 119 3.58 10.22 -26.64
N LEU A 120 4.20 11.39 -26.82
CA LEU A 120 3.96 12.57 -26.01
C LEU A 120 2.46 12.90 -25.97
N LYS A 121 1.81 12.99 -27.14
CA LYS A 121 0.37 13.27 -27.25
C LYS A 121 -0.51 12.22 -26.56
N LYS A 122 -0.09 10.94 -26.56
CA LYS A 122 -0.81 9.87 -25.86
C LYS A 122 -0.68 10.01 -24.34
N LEU A 123 0.51 10.35 -23.86
CA LEU A 123 0.78 10.58 -22.43
C LEU A 123 0.03 11.82 -21.93
N GLU A 124 0.06 12.92 -22.67
CA GLU A 124 -0.71 14.14 -22.39
C GLU A 124 -2.19 13.80 -22.23
N LYS A 125 -2.79 13.18 -23.24
CA LYS A 125 -4.22 12.81 -23.21
C LYS A 125 -4.54 11.87 -22.04
N GLN A 126 -3.68 10.91 -21.73
CA GLN A 126 -3.88 9.96 -20.64
C GLN A 126 -3.84 10.66 -19.27
N LEU A 127 -2.84 11.51 -19.04
CA LEU A 127 -2.66 12.21 -17.76
C LEU A 127 -3.69 13.34 -17.57
N GLU A 128 -4.11 14.02 -18.64
CA GLU A 128 -5.20 15.00 -18.61
C GLU A 128 -6.55 14.34 -18.29
N ALA A 129 -6.87 13.22 -18.97
CA ALA A 129 -8.12 12.50 -18.73
C ALA A 129 -8.22 11.91 -17.32
N ALA A 130 -7.07 11.60 -16.69
CA ALA A 130 -7.03 11.12 -15.32
C ALA A 130 -7.31 12.22 -14.29
N GLY A 131 -7.17 13.51 -14.66
CA GLY A 131 -7.40 14.65 -13.79
C GLY A 131 -6.30 14.83 -12.72
N PRO A 132 -6.58 15.56 -11.63
CA PRO A 132 -5.59 15.90 -10.60
C PRO A 132 -5.36 14.73 -9.62
N LYS A 133 -5.21 13.50 -10.10
CA LYS A 133 -4.96 12.35 -9.23
C LYS A 133 -3.62 12.49 -8.49
N GLU A 134 -3.64 12.30 -7.18
CA GLU A 134 -2.45 12.39 -6.32
C GLU A 134 -1.34 11.44 -6.77
N GLY A 135 -1.67 10.17 -7.01
CA GLY A 135 -0.72 9.16 -7.46
C GLY A 135 -0.11 9.39 -8.85
N LEU A 136 -0.63 10.35 -9.62
CA LEU A 136 -0.10 10.71 -10.94
C LEU A 136 0.70 12.02 -10.94
N SER A 137 0.78 12.72 -9.80
CA SER A 137 1.48 14.01 -9.69
C SER A 137 2.94 13.94 -10.16
N TYR A 138 3.65 12.88 -9.79
CA TYR A 138 5.03 12.63 -10.25
C TYR A 138 5.11 12.50 -11.79
N TRP A 139 4.21 11.74 -12.40
CA TRP A 139 4.18 11.54 -13.85
C TRP A 139 3.78 12.83 -14.59
N GLN A 140 2.90 13.65 -14.01
CA GLN A 140 2.53 14.96 -14.54
C GLN A 140 3.74 15.93 -14.52
N PHE A 141 4.52 15.92 -13.44
CA PHE A 141 5.79 16.65 -13.36
C PHE A 141 6.79 16.16 -14.42
N LEU A 142 7.07 14.86 -14.51
CA LEU A 142 7.99 14.28 -15.50
C LEU A 142 7.59 14.61 -16.94
N LEU A 143 6.29 14.63 -17.24
CA LEU A 143 5.80 14.99 -18.57
C LEU A 143 6.16 16.44 -18.92
N LYS A 144 5.99 17.38 -17.98
CA LYS A 144 6.37 18.79 -18.19
C LYS A 144 7.88 18.94 -18.33
N GLU A 145 8.66 18.21 -17.52
CA GLU A 145 10.13 18.23 -17.59
C GLU A 145 10.63 17.74 -18.95
N GLU A 146 10.07 16.64 -19.44
CA GLU A 146 10.45 16.06 -20.73
C GLU A 146 10.08 16.98 -21.91
N ARG A 147 8.96 17.72 -21.83
CA ARG A 147 8.60 18.74 -22.83
C ARG A 147 9.61 19.88 -22.87
N VAL A 148 9.96 20.44 -21.72
CA VAL A 148 10.98 21.50 -21.60
C VAL A 148 12.31 21.02 -22.16
N THR A 149 12.74 19.82 -21.77
CA THR A 149 14.01 19.21 -22.21
C THR A 149 14.04 19.04 -23.73
N TYR A 150 12.96 18.52 -24.30
CA TYR A 150 12.85 18.33 -25.74
C TYR A 150 12.87 19.67 -26.51
N GLN A 151 12.14 20.69 -26.05
CA GLN A 151 12.13 22.01 -26.69
C GLN A 151 13.49 22.70 -26.61
N ALA A 152 14.16 22.62 -25.45
CA ALA A 152 15.50 23.16 -25.25
C ALA A 152 16.52 22.49 -26.19
N ALA A 153 16.47 21.16 -26.34
CA ALA A 153 17.36 20.42 -27.24
C ALA A 153 17.22 20.85 -28.72
N LYS A 154 16.06 21.35 -29.12
CA LYS A 154 15.82 21.81 -30.50
C LYS A 154 16.22 23.25 -30.79
N ASN A 155 16.71 24.01 -29.80
CA ASN A 155 17.00 25.44 -29.96
C ASN A 155 15.85 26.18 -30.67
N LEU A 156 14.60 25.87 -30.31
CA LEU A 156 13.42 26.59 -30.80
C LEU A 156 13.46 28.00 -30.21
N ARG A 157 14.26 28.89 -30.83
CA ARG A 157 14.64 30.23 -30.36
C ARG A 157 13.48 31.24 -30.30
N SER A 158 12.22 30.81 -30.47
CA SER A 158 11.04 31.69 -30.47
C SER A 158 9.94 31.30 -29.49
N ASP A 159 10.00 30.15 -28.82
CA ASP A 159 8.86 29.65 -28.06
C ASP A 159 9.12 29.73 -26.55
N ASP A 160 8.12 30.21 -25.82
CA ASP A 160 8.05 30.04 -24.37
C ASP A 160 8.24 28.54 -24.06
N LEU A 161 9.25 28.21 -23.26
CA LEU A 161 9.51 26.84 -22.82
C LEU A 161 8.42 26.33 -21.87
N HIS A 162 7.49 27.19 -21.45
CA HIS A 162 6.46 26.90 -20.45
C HIS A 162 7.07 26.41 -19.13
N VAL A 163 8.23 26.97 -18.75
CA VAL A 163 8.88 26.70 -17.46
C VAL A 163 7.95 26.99 -16.27
N PRO A 164 7.07 28.02 -16.29
CA PRO A 164 6.09 28.21 -15.23
C PRO A 164 5.18 26.99 -15.00
N ASP A 165 4.74 26.30 -16.06
CA ASP A 165 3.94 25.07 -15.94
C ASP A 165 4.74 23.93 -15.29
N LEU A 166 6.03 23.81 -15.63
CA LEU A 166 6.92 22.81 -15.03
C LEU A 166 7.08 23.08 -13.54
N LEU A 167 7.35 24.34 -13.16
CA LEU A 167 7.49 24.72 -11.76
C LEU A 167 6.21 24.47 -10.97
N HIS A 168 5.05 24.84 -11.52
CA HIS A 168 3.76 24.58 -10.88
C HIS A 168 3.52 23.07 -10.64
N GLN A 169 3.84 22.20 -11.62
CA GLN A 169 3.70 20.76 -11.42
C GLN A 169 4.74 20.19 -10.44
N LEU A 170 5.95 20.74 -10.41
CA LEU A 170 6.97 20.40 -9.43
C LEU A 170 6.50 20.75 -8.01
N ASP A 171 5.98 21.97 -7.82
CA ASP A 171 5.46 22.44 -6.54
C ASP A 171 4.30 21.57 -6.06
N ARG A 172 3.34 21.26 -6.94
CA ARG A 172 2.25 20.34 -6.65
C ARG A 172 2.74 18.96 -6.20
N PHE A 173 3.65 18.35 -6.95
CA PHE A 173 4.23 17.04 -6.62
C PHE A 173 4.97 17.07 -5.27
N TYR A 174 5.79 18.10 -5.05
CA TYR A 174 6.54 18.29 -3.83
C TYR A 174 5.62 18.46 -2.62
N LEU A 175 4.63 19.35 -2.71
CA LEU A 175 3.70 19.66 -1.64
C LEU A 175 2.84 18.44 -1.27
N LEU A 176 2.31 17.70 -2.25
CA LEU A 176 1.58 16.45 -1.99
C LEU A 176 2.46 15.44 -1.24
N SER A 177 3.69 15.25 -1.70
CA SER A 177 4.64 14.32 -1.08
C SER A 177 5.02 14.75 0.33
N LYS A 178 5.36 16.04 0.51
CA LYS A 178 5.76 16.60 1.81
C LYS A 178 4.62 16.51 2.82
N LEU A 179 3.41 16.92 2.43
CA LEU A 179 2.23 16.84 3.29
C LEU A 179 1.90 15.39 3.65
N LYS A 180 1.88 14.46 2.67
CA LYS A 180 1.60 13.04 2.92
C LYS A 180 2.47 12.45 4.03
N TYR A 181 3.78 12.66 3.94
CA TYR A 181 4.71 12.11 4.92
C TYR A 181 4.71 12.89 6.24
N SER A 182 4.45 14.20 6.23
CA SER A 182 4.25 14.99 7.45
C SER A 182 2.99 14.55 8.20
N VAL A 183 1.90 14.26 7.50
CA VAL A 183 0.66 13.72 8.06
C VAL A 183 0.90 12.33 8.65
N LEU A 184 1.65 11.46 7.97
CA LEU A 184 2.03 10.15 8.49
C LEU A 184 2.86 10.27 9.78
N LEU A 185 3.85 11.17 9.80
CA LEU A 185 4.68 11.44 10.97
C LEU A 185 3.83 11.90 12.17
N LEU A 186 2.94 12.86 11.96
CA LEU A 186 2.04 13.36 13.01
C LEU A 186 1.08 12.27 13.50
N SER A 187 0.56 11.43 12.59
CA SER A 187 -0.31 10.31 12.97
C SER A 187 0.43 9.28 13.82
N GLN A 188 1.71 9.03 13.54
CA GLN A 188 2.55 8.14 14.35
C GLN A 188 2.85 8.76 15.72
N ASN A 189 3.03 10.09 15.76
CA ASN A 189 3.33 10.84 16.98
C ASN A 189 2.20 10.77 18.04
N ILE A 190 0.98 10.41 17.64
CA ILE A 190 -0.14 10.17 18.57
C ILE A 190 0.15 8.98 19.50
N HIS A 191 0.85 7.96 19.01
CA HIS A 191 1.10 6.73 19.76
C HIS A 191 2.54 6.61 20.26
N ILE A 192 3.49 7.25 19.58
CA ILE A 192 4.92 7.19 19.87
C ILE A 192 5.39 8.63 20.04
N SER A 193 5.93 8.98 21.21
CA SER A 193 6.47 10.33 21.43
C SER A 193 7.73 10.54 20.58
N LEU A 194 7.60 11.27 19.48
CA LEU A 194 8.65 11.58 18.51
C LEU A 194 8.97 13.08 18.55
N ASN A 195 10.24 13.44 18.29
CA ASN A 195 10.58 14.83 18.00
C ASN A 195 10.22 15.15 16.53
N VAL A 196 9.15 15.92 16.33
CA VAL A 196 8.60 16.20 15.00
C VAL A 196 8.97 17.58 14.45
N GLU A 197 9.37 18.54 15.29
CA GLU A 197 9.42 19.96 14.92
C GLU A 197 10.46 20.25 13.81
N ASP A 198 11.66 19.67 13.91
CA ASP A 198 12.71 19.83 12.88
C ASP A 198 12.25 19.34 11.49
N SER A 199 11.43 18.27 11.47
CA SER A 199 10.92 17.69 10.23
C SER A 199 9.79 18.50 9.60
N LEU A 200 9.07 19.28 10.41
CA LEU A 200 7.89 20.05 10.01
C LEU A 200 8.18 21.52 9.70
N GLN A 201 9.28 22.08 10.20
CA GLN A 201 9.63 23.50 10.03
C GLN A 201 9.49 24.02 8.59
N MET A 202 10.01 23.28 7.60
CA MET A 202 9.89 23.68 6.19
C MET A 202 8.45 23.67 5.70
N LEU A 203 7.64 22.68 6.11
CA LEU A 203 6.24 22.61 5.71
C LEU A 203 5.44 23.77 6.31
N GLU A 204 5.72 24.15 7.56
CA GLU A 204 5.05 25.27 8.22
C GLU A 204 5.30 26.59 7.49
N ALA A 205 6.52 26.81 6.99
CA ALA A 205 6.84 27.97 6.17
C ALA A 205 6.07 28.00 4.83
N LEU A 206 5.65 26.83 4.33
CA LEU A 206 4.91 26.68 3.07
C LEU A 206 3.38 26.68 3.25
N MET A 207 2.87 26.61 4.48
CA MET A 207 1.42 26.64 4.74
C MET A 207 0.70 27.87 4.15
N PRO A 208 1.25 29.10 4.19
CA PRO A 208 0.60 30.25 3.56
C PRO A 208 0.51 30.14 2.02
N VAL A 209 1.44 29.43 1.38
CA VAL A 209 1.43 29.20 -0.08
C VAL A 209 0.29 28.26 -0.46
N LEU A 210 0.03 27.26 0.39
CA LEU A 210 -1.03 26.27 0.24
C LEU A 210 -2.44 26.87 0.34
N GLU A 211 -2.58 28.04 0.97
CA GLU A 211 -3.83 28.81 1.08
C GLU A 211 -4.04 29.77 -0.10
N GLY A 212 -3.12 29.82 -1.06
CA GLY A 212 -3.23 30.63 -2.26
C GLY A 212 -4.23 30.05 -3.30
N PRO A 213 -4.75 30.89 -4.21
CA PRO A 213 -5.77 30.51 -5.19
C PRO A 213 -5.33 29.40 -6.17
N GLU A 214 -4.01 29.22 -6.31
CA GLU A 214 -3.40 28.20 -7.19
C GLU A 214 -3.64 26.77 -6.68
N PHE A 215 -3.53 26.55 -5.36
CA PHE A 215 -3.70 25.24 -4.73
C PHE A 215 -5.04 25.08 -4.01
N GLU A 216 -5.79 26.18 -3.83
CA GLU A 216 -7.12 26.17 -3.24
C GLU A 216 -8.11 25.29 -4.04
N ALA A 217 -7.89 25.07 -5.34
CA ALA A 217 -8.76 24.24 -6.17
C ALA A 217 -8.34 22.75 -6.27
N ASP A 218 -7.29 22.31 -5.58
CA ASP A 218 -6.76 20.93 -5.67
C ASP A 218 -7.29 20.03 -4.53
N PRO A 219 -8.23 19.10 -4.78
CA PRO A 219 -8.86 18.35 -3.70
C PRO A 219 -7.92 17.40 -2.93
N PRO A 220 -6.95 16.71 -3.59
CA PRO A 220 -5.92 15.99 -2.86
C PRO A 220 -5.07 16.84 -1.91
N LEU A 221 -4.61 18.02 -2.35
CA LEU A 221 -3.85 18.93 -1.47
C LEU A 221 -4.71 19.38 -0.28
N GLN A 222 -5.96 19.79 -0.53
CA GLN A 222 -6.89 20.16 0.53
C GLN A 222 -7.07 19.03 1.57
N ALA A 223 -7.26 17.79 1.12
CA ALA A 223 -7.43 16.66 2.02
C ALA A 223 -6.23 16.45 2.94
N PHE A 224 -5.01 16.61 2.41
CA PHE A 224 -3.80 16.52 3.23
C PHE A 224 -3.59 17.74 4.13
N GLN A 225 -3.89 18.95 3.68
CA GLN A 225 -3.83 20.16 4.50
C GLN A 225 -4.77 20.04 5.70
N GLN A 226 -6.01 19.61 5.47
CA GLN A 226 -6.99 19.39 6.54
C GLN A 226 -6.53 18.29 7.50
N ALA A 227 -5.98 17.18 6.98
CA ALA A 227 -5.41 16.14 7.83
C ALA A 227 -4.23 16.64 8.67
N TYR A 228 -3.35 17.47 8.10
CA TYR A 228 -2.23 18.09 8.80
C TYR A 228 -2.71 19.01 9.93
N GLN A 229 -3.65 19.91 9.62
CA GLN A 229 -4.23 20.84 10.60
C GLN A 229 -4.96 20.08 11.72
N LEU A 230 -5.74 19.05 11.39
CA LEU A 230 -6.44 18.21 12.35
C LEU A 230 -5.47 17.59 13.36
N LEU A 231 -4.35 17.06 12.87
CA LEU A 231 -3.35 16.42 13.72
C LEU A 231 -2.48 17.40 14.51
N ARG A 232 -2.14 18.58 13.98
CA ARG A 232 -1.41 19.62 14.77
C ARG A 232 -2.22 20.13 15.96
N LYS A 233 -3.56 20.12 15.86
CA LYS A 233 -4.47 20.52 16.93
C LYS A 233 -4.71 19.45 18.00
N HIS A 234 -4.26 18.21 17.78
CA HIS A 234 -4.48 17.08 18.68
C HIS A 234 -3.52 17.10 19.90
N PRO A 235 -3.96 16.73 21.12
CA PRO A 235 -5.35 16.44 21.54
C PRO A 235 -6.07 17.67 22.12
N ALA A 236 -5.42 18.84 22.15
CA ALA A 236 -5.77 19.94 23.04
C ALA A 236 -6.97 20.81 22.58
N GLN A 237 -7.37 20.76 21.31
CA GLN A 237 -8.45 21.59 20.76
C GLN A 237 -9.69 20.76 20.37
N ASP A 238 -10.86 21.41 20.42
CA ASP A 238 -12.08 20.82 19.85
C ASP A 238 -11.97 20.78 18.33
N THR A 239 -11.81 19.58 17.78
CA THR A 239 -11.55 19.33 16.35
C THR A 239 -12.70 18.59 15.66
N HIS A 240 -13.87 18.55 16.29
CA HIS A 240 -15.00 17.76 15.82
C HIS A 240 -15.49 18.21 14.42
N ALA A 241 -15.55 19.52 14.19
CA ALA A 241 -15.98 20.07 12.90
C ALA A 241 -14.98 19.74 11.78
N GLU A 242 -13.68 19.95 12.01
CA GLU A 242 -12.63 19.62 11.04
C GLU A 242 -12.56 18.12 10.75
N PHE A 243 -12.75 17.29 11.77
CA PHE A 243 -12.83 15.84 11.62
C PHE A 243 -13.99 15.41 10.70
N LEU A 244 -15.19 15.95 10.94
CA LEU A 244 -16.36 15.64 10.11
C LEU A 244 -16.19 16.14 8.68
N GLU A 245 -15.61 17.32 8.50
CA GLU A 245 -15.35 17.89 7.18
C GLU A 245 -14.32 17.05 6.41
N LEU A 246 -13.21 16.66 7.02
CA LEU A 246 -12.23 15.77 6.39
C LEU A 246 -12.86 14.43 6.01
N ARG A 247 -13.65 13.81 6.91
CA ARG A 247 -14.38 12.56 6.62
C ARG A 247 -15.30 12.72 5.40
N ARG A 248 -16.00 13.86 5.28
CA ARG A 248 -16.89 14.17 4.15
C ARG A 248 -16.10 14.36 2.85
N GLN A 249 -14.99 15.09 2.89
CA GLN A 249 -14.13 15.34 1.73
C GLN A 249 -13.50 14.04 1.22
N LEU A 250 -13.02 13.16 2.09
CA LEU A 250 -12.47 11.86 1.68
C LEU A 250 -13.51 10.98 1.01
N ARG A 251 -14.76 10.99 1.47
CA ARG A 251 -15.86 10.27 0.78
C ARG A 251 -16.16 10.84 -0.60
N LYS A 252 -16.17 12.17 -0.73
CA LYS A 252 -16.49 12.86 -1.99
C LYS A 252 -15.36 12.73 -3.03
N ASN A 253 -14.13 12.97 -2.60
CA ASN A 253 -12.97 13.15 -3.47
C ASN A 253 -11.96 11.99 -3.39
N GLY A 254 -12.27 10.91 -2.64
CA GLY A 254 -11.35 9.79 -2.43
C GLY A 254 -10.87 9.10 -3.70
N HIS A 255 -11.66 9.14 -4.78
CA HIS A 255 -11.30 8.61 -6.09
C HIS A 255 -10.13 9.36 -6.78
N LEU A 256 -9.77 10.55 -6.28
CA LEU A 256 -8.61 11.32 -6.73
C LEU A 256 -7.32 10.96 -5.99
N LEU A 257 -7.41 10.18 -4.91
CA LEU A 257 -6.27 9.72 -4.13
C LEU A 257 -5.83 8.34 -4.61
N ALA A 258 -4.53 8.03 -4.53
CA ALA A 258 -4.09 6.65 -4.70
C ALA A 258 -4.73 5.77 -3.62
N THR A 259 -5.00 4.51 -3.94
CA THR A 259 -5.69 3.56 -3.04
C THR A 259 -5.05 3.52 -1.65
N ASP A 260 -3.72 3.45 -1.58
CA ASP A 260 -3.00 3.38 -0.31
C ASP A 260 -3.03 4.71 0.44
N THR A 261 -2.94 5.84 -0.27
CA THR A 261 -3.12 7.18 0.30
C THR A 261 -4.51 7.34 0.90
N HIS A 262 -5.55 6.89 0.20
CA HIS A 262 -6.93 6.93 0.67
C HIS A 262 -7.10 6.09 1.95
N LYS A 263 -6.61 4.84 1.95
CA LYS A 263 -6.60 3.97 3.13
C LYS A 263 -5.81 4.58 4.29
N MET A 264 -4.69 5.24 4.02
CA MET A 264 -3.87 5.91 5.02
C MET A 264 -4.65 7.04 5.71
N LEU A 265 -5.30 7.93 4.95
CA LEU A 265 -6.09 9.03 5.52
C LEU A 265 -7.31 8.54 6.31
N HIS A 266 -7.96 7.46 5.86
CA HIS A 266 -9.01 6.80 6.64
C HIS A 266 -8.48 6.14 7.93
N SER A 267 -7.24 5.65 7.90
CA SER A 267 -6.58 5.10 9.09
C SER A 267 -6.24 6.18 10.10
N LEU A 268 -5.77 7.33 9.63
CA LEU A 268 -5.59 8.53 10.46
C LEU A 268 -6.88 8.95 11.14
N LEU A 269 -8.00 9.02 10.42
CA LEU A 269 -9.30 9.37 11.03
C LEU A 269 -9.67 8.41 12.18
N ARG A 270 -9.44 7.09 12.02
CA ARG A 270 -9.65 6.12 13.10
C ARG A 270 -8.73 6.39 14.28
N ILE A 271 -7.43 6.58 14.02
CA ILE A 271 -6.43 6.85 15.05
C ILE A 271 -6.79 8.10 15.86
N HIS A 272 -7.15 9.18 15.17
CA HIS A 272 -7.57 10.44 15.78
C HIS A 272 -8.82 10.27 16.66
N ALA A 273 -9.87 9.64 16.13
CA ALA A 273 -11.12 9.42 16.86
C ALA A 273 -10.93 8.54 18.11
N VAL A 274 -10.17 7.44 17.98
CA VAL A 274 -9.85 6.55 19.11
C VAL A 274 -8.99 7.27 20.15
N SER A 275 -8.02 8.07 19.72
CA SER A 275 -7.16 8.82 20.62
C SER A 275 -7.94 9.84 21.44
N LEU A 276 -8.83 10.63 20.81
CA LEU A 276 -9.70 11.56 21.52
C LEU A 276 -10.65 10.85 22.49
N TYR A 277 -11.23 9.72 22.07
CA TYR A 277 -12.06 8.90 22.95
C TYR A 277 -11.28 8.44 24.20
N ASN A 278 -10.05 7.96 24.01
CA ASN A 278 -9.17 7.54 25.11
C ASN A 278 -8.75 8.72 26.01
N ALA A 279 -8.66 9.93 25.46
CA ALA A 279 -8.43 11.17 26.20
C ALA A 279 -9.68 11.68 26.96
N GLY A 280 -10.80 10.96 26.91
CA GLY A 280 -12.01 11.23 27.68
C GLY A 280 -13.16 11.87 26.89
N ARG A 281 -12.99 12.16 25.59
CA ARG A 281 -14.04 12.70 24.72
C ARG A 281 -15.05 11.62 24.31
N GLN A 282 -16.04 11.39 25.17
CA GLN A 282 -17.06 10.34 24.98
C GLN A 282 -17.89 10.54 23.69
N ASP A 283 -18.03 11.78 23.23
CA ASP A 283 -18.69 12.14 21.98
C ASP A 283 -18.02 11.54 20.74
N PHE A 284 -16.75 11.13 20.83
CA PHE A 284 -16.06 10.43 19.74
C PHE A 284 -16.27 8.91 19.73
N LEU A 285 -16.91 8.32 20.73
CA LEU A 285 -17.15 6.86 20.78
C LEU A 285 -17.95 6.38 19.55
N GLN A 286 -19.05 7.08 19.24
CA GLN A 286 -19.89 6.77 18.09
C GLN A 286 -19.09 6.90 16.78
N ALA A 287 -18.40 8.02 16.60
CA ALA A 287 -17.61 8.28 15.40
C ALA A 287 -16.51 7.23 15.19
N ALA A 288 -15.79 6.85 16.25
CA ALA A 288 -14.76 5.82 16.20
C ALA A 288 -15.34 4.46 15.82
N PHE A 289 -16.44 4.05 16.45
CA PHE A 289 -17.08 2.77 16.16
C PHE A 289 -17.64 2.68 14.73
N GLU A 290 -18.34 3.73 14.27
CA GLU A 290 -18.84 3.82 12.90
C GLU A 290 -17.71 3.72 11.86
N LEU A 291 -16.58 4.38 12.10
CA LEU A 291 -15.41 4.28 11.20
C LEU A 291 -14.88 2.86 11.15
N TYR A 292 -14.83 2.13 12.27
CA TYR A 292 -14.43 0.72 12.25
C TYR A 292 -15.41 -0.15 11.46
N GLN A 293 -16.71 0.04 11.64
CA GLN A 293 -17.72 -0.71 10.87
C GLN A 293 -17.63 -0.42 9.36
N GLU A 294 -17.49 0.84 8.98
CA GLU A 294 -17.34 1.28 7.60
C GLU A 294 -16.06 0.70 6.97
N HIS A 295 -14.92 0.85 7.63
CA HIS A 295 -13.64 0.38 7.10
C HIS A 295 -13.51 -1.14 7.10
N LEU A 296 -14.22 -1.85 7.99
CA LEU A 296 -14.35 -3.31 7.94
C LEU A 296 -15.10 -3.74 6.68
N LYS A 297 -16.24 -3.09 6.36
CA LYS A 297 -17.04 -3.38 5.15
C LYS A 297 -16.28 -3.07 3.86
N LEU A 298 -15.52 -1.97 3.85
CA LEU A 298 -14.67 -1.57 2.71
C LEU A 298 -13.40 -2.43 2.58
N GLY A 299 -13.12 -3.30 3.55
CA GLY A 299 -11.96 -4.17 3.57
C GLY A 299 -10.63 -3.48 3.86
N TYR A 300 -10.65 -2.24 4.36
CA TYR A 300 -9.44 -1.45 4.64
C TYR A 300 -8.66 -1.95 5.86
N LEU A 301 -9.30 -2.78 6.69
CA LEU A 301 -8.71 -3.34 7.91
C LEU A 301 -8.03 -4.70 7.69
N TYR A 302 -8.25 -5.34 6.53
CA TYR A 302 -7.71 -6.66 6.26
C TYR A 302 -6.31 -6.60 5.67
N TYR A 303 -5.46 -7.50 6.14
CA TYR A 303 -4.22 -7.91 5.51
C TYR A 303 -4.35 -9.39 5.17
N GLU A 304 -4.27 -9.74 3.88
CA GLU A 304 -4.50 -11.11 3.40
C GLU A 304 -5.85 -11.71 3.88
N GLY A 305 -6.90 -10.90 3.93
CA GLY A 305 -8.23 -11.31 4.40
C GLY A 305 -8.35 -11.52 5.92
N LYS A 306 -7.31 -11.22 6.69
CA LYS A 306 -7.24 -11.36 8.15
C LYS A 306 -7.01 -10.01 8.84
N LEU A 307 -7.34 -9.94 10.13
CA LEU A 307 -7.21 -8.75 10.98
C LEU A 307 -6.00 -8.88 11.92
N GLN A 308 -5.32 -7.76 12.15
CA GLN A 308 -4.29 -7.67 13.19
C GLN A 308 -4.93 -7.72 14.59
N PRO A 309 -4.25 -8.24 15.62
CA PRO A 309 -4.81 -8.42 16.97
C PRO A 309 -5.32 -7.11 17.58
N SER A 310 -4.54 -6.04 17.44
CA SER A 310 -4.90 -4.69 17.90
C SER A 310 -6.17 -4.16 17.23
N THR A 311 -6.36 -4.44 15.94
CA THR A 311 -7.56 -4.04 15.20
C THR A 311 -8.78 -4.83 15.66
N PHE A 312 -8.63 -6.14 15.83
CA PHE A 312 -9.69 -7.01 16.34
C PHE A 312 -10.18 -6.55 17.72
N ARG A 313 -9.25 -6.31 18.65
CA ARG A 313 -9.55 -5.79 19.99
C ARG A 313 -10.24 -4.44 19.96
N ASN A 314 -9.77 -3.51 19.12
CA ASN A 314 -10.35 -2.18 19.05
C ASN A 314 -11.80 -2.22 18.56
N ILE A 315 -12.11 -3.06 17.56
CA ILE A 315 -13.48 -3.27 17.07
C ILE A 315 -14.38 -3.77 18.20
N VAL A 316 -13.96 -4.83 18.90
CA VAL A 316 -14.74 -5.44 19.99
C VAL A 316 -14.91 -4.44 21.13
N THR A 317 -13.81 -3.85 21.62
CA THR A 317 -13.84 -2.88 22.74
C THR A 317 -14.77 -1.71 22.44
N LEU A 318 -14.65 -1.09 21.26
CA LEU A 318 -15.50 0.05 20.89
C LEU A 318 -16.97 -0.36 20.75
N GLY A 319 -17.25 -1.51 20.14
CA GLY A 319 -18.62 -2.01 20.00
C GLY A 319 -19.28 -2.33 21.33
N LEU A 320 -18.55 -2.95 22.25
CA LEU A 320 -19.03 -3.25 23.61
C LEU A 320 -19.32 -1.96 24.40
N ARG A 321 -18.38 -1.00 24.36
CA ARG A 321 -18.55 0.28 25.05
C ARG A 321 -19.67 1.14 24.45
N PHE A 322 -19.91 1.04 23.15
CA PHE A 322 -21.06 1.67 22.48
C PHE A 322 -22.38 0.95 22.80
N GLY A 323 -22.34 -0.29 23.30
CA GLY A 323 -23.52 -1.09 23.65
C GLY A 323 -24.07 -1.93 22.50
N ALA A 324 -23.34 -2.07 21.39
CA ALA A 324 -23.76 -2.87 20.22
C ALA A 324 -23.47 -4.37 20.41
N LEU A 325 -24.03 -4.98 21.46
CA LEU A 325 -23.70 -6.34 21.88
C LEU A 325 -23.99 -7.39 20.78
N GLU A 326 -25.18 -7.34 20.18
CA GLU A 326 -25.56 -8.25 19.09
C GLU A 326 -24.63 -8.14 17.88
N TRP A 327 -24.22 -6.91 17.54
CA TRP A 327 -23.30 -6.68 16.44
C TRP A 327 -21.92 -7.27 16.73
N VAL A 328 -21.42 -7.10 17.96
CA VAL A 328 -20.13 -7.67 18.39
C VAL A 328 -20.18 -9.20 18.35
N GLU A 329 -21.28 -9.81 18.76
CA GLU A 329 -21.48 -11.27 18.69
C GLU A 329 -21.39 -11.79 17.24
N GLN A 330 -22.08 -11.12 16.32
CA GLN A 330 -22.00 -11.42 14.89
C GLN A 330 -20.59 -11.23 14.33
N PHE A 331 -19.91 -10.15 14.73
CA PHE A 331 -18.54 -9.87 14.32
C PHE A 331 -17.59 -10.98 14.77
N LEU A 332 -17.62 -11.37 16.05
CA LEU A 332 -16.79 -12.44 16.60
C LEU A 332 -17.01 -13.75 15.83
N THR A 333 -18.27 -14.16 15.68
CA THR A 333 -18.62 -15.39 14.97
C THR A 333 -18.10 -15.41 13.53
N ALA A 334 -18.21 -14.28 12.81
CA ALA A 334 -17.76 -14.17 11.42
C ALA A 334 -16.22 -14.09 11.27
N HIS A 335 -15.46 -13.80 12.33
CA HIS A 335 -14.02 -13.52 12.26
C HIS A 335 -13.13 -14.41 13.14
N GLN A 336 -13.67 -15.48 13.72
CA GLN A 336 -12.90 -16.39 14.59
C GLN A 336 -11.59 -16.89 13.96
N ALA A 337 -11.61 -17.29 12.68
CA ALA A 337 -10.43 -17.78 11.96
C ALA A 337 -9.71 -16.67 11.15
N ARG A 338 -9.98 -15.39 11.44
CA ARG A 338 -9.48 -14.24 10.67
C ARG A 338 -8.57 -13.32 11.49
N ILE A 339 -7.78 -13.89 12.40
CA ILE A 339 -6.73 -13.17 13.13
C ILE A 339 -5.37 -13.59 12.56
N THR A 340 -4.44 -12.64 12.40
CA THR A 340 -3.07 -12.89 11.90
C THR A 340 -2.03 -12.22 12.78
N GLY A 341 -0.74 -12.51 12.55
CA GLY A 341 0.38 -11.84 13.21
C GLY A 341 0.64 -12.28 14.65
N THR A 342 0.06 -13.40 15.10
CA THR A 342 0.24 -13.95 16.45
C THR A 342 -0.03 -15.45 16.48
N GLU A 343 0.67 -16.16 17.35
CA GLU A 343 0.43 -17.58 17.64
C GLU A 343 -0.78 -17.76 18.58
N TYR A 344 -1.16 -16.71 19.32
CA TYR A 344 -2.22 -16.73 20.34
C TYR A 344 -3.60 -16.32 19.80
N SER A 345 -3.92 -16.71 18.56
CA SER A 345 -5.15 -16.27 17.89
C SER A 345 -6.42 -16.80 18.56
N GLU A 346 -6.38 -18.02 19.11
CA GLU A 346 -7.52 -18.65 19.80
C GLU A 346 -7.77 -18.02 21.18
N GLU A 347 -6.71 -17.71 21.92
CA GLU A 347 -6.75 -17.06 23.22
C GLU A 347 -7.25 -15.62 23.07
N LEU A 348 -6.78 -14.90 22.05
CA LEU A 348 -7.28 -13.58 21.69
C LEU A 348 -8.78 -13.58 21.40
N PHE A 349 -9.23 -14.55 20.61
CA PHE A 349 -10.64 -14.71 20.31
C PHE A 349 -11.45 -14.99 21.58
N SER A 350 -11.00 -15.94 22.39
CA SER A 350 -11.67 -16.35 23.64
C SER A 350 -11.75 -15.19 24.64
N PHE A 351 -10.68 -14.41 24.78
CA PHE A 351 -10.66 -13.21 25.62
C PHE A 351 -11.67 -12.15 25.16
N ASN A 352 -11.79 -11.89 23.86
CA ASN A 352 -12.78 -10.94 23.33
C ASN A 352 -14.22 -11.46 23.49
N ARG A 353 -14.44 -12.78 23.40
CA ARG A 353 -15.73 -13.42 23.70
C ARG A 353 -16.09 -13.33 25.18
N ALA A 354 -15.12 -13.51 26.08
CA ALA A 354 -15.30 -13.30 27.51
C ALA A 354 -15.78 -11.87 27.81
N GLN A 355 -15.19 -10.87 27.16
CA GLN A 355 -15.63 -9.47 27.31
C GLN A 355 -17.09 -9.28 26.86
N LEU A 356 -17.51 -9.88 25.75
CA LEU A 356 -18.92 -9.83 25.32
C LEU A 356 -19.86 -10.41 26.40
N TYR A 357 -19.55 -11.59 26.93
CA TYR A 357 -20.35 -12.21 27.99
C TYR A 357 -20.40 -11.38 29.26
N PHE A 358 -19.28 -10.76 29.63
CA PHE A 358 -19.22 -9.83 30.74
C PHE A 358 -20.18 -8.64 30.56
N PHE A 359 -20.19 -8.01 29.38
CA PHE A 359 -21.11 -6.93 29.04
C PHE A 359 -22.58 -7.39 28.97
N GLN A 360 -22.81 -8.65 28.61
CA GLN A 360 -24.13 -9.30 28.68
C GLN A 360 -24.55 -9.72 30.10
N LYS A 361 -23.69 -9.50 31.12
CA LYS A 361 -23.88 -9.94 32.52
C LYS A 361 -23.92 -11.47 32.70
N ARG A 362 -23.36 -12.22 31.76
CA ARG A 362 -23.19 -13.68 31.78
C ARG A 362 -21.83 -14.01 32.39
N TYR A 363 -21.67 -13.75 33.68
CA TYR A 363 -20.36 -13.75 34.33
C TYR A 363 -19.71 -15.13 34.39
N ASP A 364 -20.48 -16.18 34.66
CA ASP A 364 -19.95 -17.56 34.71
C ASP A 364 -19.41 -17.98 33.34
N GLU A 365 -20.17 -17.71 32.29
CA GLU A 365 -19.74 -17.98 30.92
C GLU A 365 -18.54 -17.13 30.51
N ALA A 366 -18.43 -15.90 31.01
CA ALA A 366 -17.24 -15.07 30.78
C ALA A 366 -16.00 -15.67 31.42
N LEU A 367 -16.11 -16.25 32.63
CA LEU A 367 -15.01 -16.90 33.33
C LEU A 367 -14.57 -18.18 32.59
N ASP A 368 -15.50 -18.98 32.08
CA ASP A 368 -15.21 -20.20 31.31
C ASP A 368 -14.41 -19.92 30.01
N GLN A 369 -14.43 -18.68 29.53
CA GLN A 369 -13.72 -18.25 28.31
C GLN A 369 -12.29 -17.76 28.58
N LEU A 370 -11.91 -17.53 29.83
CA LEU A 370 -10.59 -17.03 30.18
C LEU A 370 -9.61 -18.20 30.35
N ALA A 371 -8.41 -18.05 29.79
CA ALA A 371 -7.37 -19.05 29.96
C ALA A 371 -6.79 -19.02 31.39
N ASP A 372 -6.44 -20.19 31.93
CA ASP A 372 -5.84 -20.34 33.26
C ASP A 372 -4.44 -19.69 33.38
N LYS A 373 -3.78 -19.39 32.25
CA LYS A 373 -2.46 -18.76 32.20
C LYS A 373 -2.53 -17.40 31.55
N TYR A 374 -1.96 -16.40 32.23
CA TYR A 374 -1.79 -15.06 31.66
C TYR A 374 -0.72 -15.08 30.57
N VAL A 375 -1.11 -14.67 29.37
CA VAL A 375 -0.20 -14.41 28.24
C VAL A 375 -0.44 -12.96 27.82
N GLU A 376 0.63 -12.25 27.49
CA GLU A 376 0.50 -10.91 26.90
C GLU A 376 0.00 -11.06 25.45
N LEU A 377 -1.29 -10.77 25.24
CA LEU A 377 -1.97 -11.06 23.97
C LEU A 377 -1.83 -9.95 22.91
N TYR A 378 -1.36 -8.76 23.28
CA TYR A 378 -1.48 -7.53 22.45
C TYR A 378 -0.20 -6.72 22.32
#